data_AF-A0A4R2H0R1-F1
#
_entry.id   AF-A0A4R2H0R1-F1
#
_cell.length_a   1.000
_cell.length_b   1.000
_cell.length_c   1.000
_cell.angle_alpha   90.00
_cell.angle_beta   90.00
_cell.angle_gamma   90.00
#
_symmetry.space_group_name_H-M   'P 1'
#
loop_
_entity.id
_entity.type
_entity.pdbx_description
1 polymer ?
#
loop_
_entity_poly.entity_id
_entity_poly.type
_entity_poly.pdbx_seq_one_letter_code
_entity_poly.pdbx_strand_id
1 'polypeptide(L)' 'MKRKIAVAALTLALAGSAAACGDGGSTGAATQAHGPITVWYSNNAEEVTWAKQMVAAWNTAHADQKITGQ' A
#
# COMPACT_ATOMS: atom_id res chain seq x y z
N MET A 1 -18.86 -11.75 39.36
CA MET A 1 -17.40 -11.87 39.23
C MET A 1 -17.00 -12.51 37.91
N LYS A 2 -17.32 -13.80 37.66
CA LYS A 2 -16.91 -14.55 36.45
C LYS A 2 -17.27 -13.90 35.10
N ARG A 3 -18.50 -13.36 34.98
CA ARG A 3 -18.95 -12.61 33.80
C ARG A 3 -18.15 -11.31 33.53
N LYS A 4 -17.72 -10.62 34.60
CA LYS A 4 -16.93 -9.38 34.46
C LYS A 4 -15.51 -9.67 33.99
N ILE A 5 -14.93 -10.80 34.44
CA ILE A 5 -13.62 -11.28 34.01
C ILE A 5 -13.63 -11.69 32.53
N ALA A 6 -14.68 -12.40 32.10
CA ALA A 6 -14.82 -12.82 30.70
C ALA A 6 -14.94 -11.63 29.73
N VAL A 7 -15.69 -10.59 30.11
CA VAL A 7 -15.82 -9.36 29.30
C VAL A 7 -14.49 -8.61 29.22
N ALA A 8 -13.77 -8.47 30.34
CA ALA A 8 -12.48 -7.79 30.37
C ALA A 8 -11.41 -8.51 29.51
N ALA A 9 -11.38 -9.84 29.53
CA ALA A 9 -10.47 -10.63 28.72
C ALA A 9 -10.76 -10.47 27.21
N LEU A 10 -12.03 -10.44 26.82
CA LEU A 10 -12.43 -10.27 25.43
C LEU A 10 -12.05 -8.88 24.91
N THR A 11 -12.25 -7.83 25.71
CA THR A 11 -11.85 -6.47 25.32
C THR A 11 -10.35 -6.32 25.14
N LEU A 12 -9.55 -6.99 25.98
CA LEU A 12 -8.09 -6.98 25.85
C LEU A 12 -7.62 -7.72 24.60
N ALA A 13 -8.24 -8.85 24.28
CA ALA A 13 -7.92 -9.64 23.09
C ALA A 13 -8.24 -8.88 21.79
N LEU A 14 -9.39 -8.20 21.74
CA LEU A 14 -9.78 -7.38 20.58
C LEU A 14 -8.88 -6.14 20.42
N ALA A 15 -8.52 -5.47 21.53
CA ALA A 15 -7.60 -4.33 21.48
C ALA A 15 -6.19 -4.74 21.04
N GLY A 16 -5.70 -5.89 21.52
CA GLY A 16 -4.39 -6.43 21.15
C GLY A 16 -4.30 -6.86 19.69
N SER A 17 -5.38 -7.41 19.12
CA SER A 17 -5.42 -7.79 17.70
C SER A 17 -5.53 -6.59 16.77
N ALA A 18 -6.20 -5.50 17.17
CA ALA A 18 -6.18 -4.24 16.41
C ALA A 18 -4.80 -3.56 16.42
N ALA A 19 -4.07 -3.63 17.54
CA ALA A 19 -2.71 -3.08 17.62
C ALA A 19 -1.68 -3.87 16.79
N ALA A 20 -1.92 -5.17 16.53
CA ALA A 20 -1.04 -6.00 15.72
C ALA A 20 -1.07 -5.67 14.22
N CYS A 21 -2.13 -5.00 13.75
CA CYS A 21 -2.21 -4.46 12.38
C CYS A 21 -1.67 -3.02 12.27
N GLY A 22 -1.34 -2.40 13.40
CA GLY A 22 -0.65 -1.11 13.43
C GLY A 22 0.83 -1.35 13.19
N ASP A 23 1.25 -1.44 11.93
CA ASP A 23 2.64 -1.22 11.59
C ASP A 23 3.02 0.17 12.13
N GLY A 24 3.86 0.21 13.15
CA GLY A 24 4.48 1.43 13.68
C GLY A 24 5.50 1.95 12.67
N GLY A 25 5.07 2.08 11.42
CA GLY A 25 5.87 2.37 10.26
C GLY A 25 6.67 3.63 10.53
N SER A 26 7.98 3.52 10.36
CA SER A 26 8.93 4.62 10.58
C SER A 26 8.47 5.86 9.78
N THR A 27 7.85 6.81 10.47
CA THR A 27 7.14 7.96 9.85
C THR A 27 8.07 9.04 9.30
N GLY A 28 9.39 8.81 9.29
CA GLY A 28 10.39 9.83 8.97
C GLY A 28 10.98 9.70 7.56
N ALA A 29 11.76 8.65 7.34
CA ALA A 29 12.62 8.54 6.16
C ALA A 29 12.02 7.72 5.02
N ALA A 30 11.20 6.71 5.32
CA ALA A 30 10.65 5.82 4.30
C ALA A 30 9.65 6.51 3.37
N THR A 31 8.92 7.52 3.87
CA THR A 31 7.92 8.28 3.10
C THR A 31 8.53 9.27 2.10
N GLN A 32 9.83 9.53 2.20
CA GLN A 32 10.59 10.45 1.34
C GLN A 32 11.55 9.69 0.39
N ALA A 33 11.60 8.35 0.48
CA ALA A 33 12.48 7.56 -0.36
C ALA A 33 11.93 7.49 -1.79
N HIS A 34 12.80 7.77 -2.77
CA HIS A 34 12.48 7.65 -4.19
C HIS A 34 13.30 6.53 -4.82
N GLY A 35 12.74 5.88 -5.83
CA GLY A 35 13.39 4.79 -6.55
C GLY A 35 12.69 4.50 -7.88
N PRO A 36 13.22 3.54 -8.66
CA PRO A 36 12.62 3.14 -9.93
C PRO A 36 11.19 2.62 -9.72
N ILE A 37 10.26 3.06 -10.56
CA ILE A 37 8.88 2.56 -10.55
C ILE A 37 8.71 1.63 -11.74
N THR A 38 8.41 0.36 -11.46
CA THR A 38 8.11 -0.64 -12.48
C THR A 38 6.72 -1.21 -12.24
N VAL A 39 5.88 -1.19 -13.27
CA VAL A 39 4.52 -1.78 -13.23
C VAL A 39 4.45 -3.01 -14.14
N TRP A 40 3.61 -3.97 -13.77
CA TRP A 40 3.24 -5.08 -14.66
C TRP A 40 1.96 -4.74 -15.37
N TYR A 41 1.93 -4.98 -16.67
CA TYR A 41 0.72 -4.87 -17.45
C TYR A 41 -0.15 -6.11 -17.29
N SER A 42 -1.43 -5.91 -17.56
CA SER A 42 -2.39 -7.00 -17.73
C SER A 42 -2.02 -7.88 -18.93
N ASN A 43 -2.61 -9.07 -18.98
CA ASN A 43 -2.55 -9.92 -20.18
C ASN A 43 -3.64 -9.57 -21.21
N ASN A 44 -4.60 -8.71 -20.84
CA ASN A 44 -5.64 -8.22 -21.72
C ASN A 44 -5.09 -7.10 -22.64
N ALA A 45 -5.36 -7.19 -23.95
CA ALA A 45 -4.77 -6.29 -24.94
C ALA A 45 -5.28 -4.85 -24.85
N GLU A 46 -6.55 -4.66 -24.51
CA GLU A 46 -7.17 -3.35 -24.30
C GLU A 46 -6.54 -2.66 -23.09
N GLU A 47 -6.36 -3.38 -21.99
CA GLU A 47 -5.73 -2.87 -20.76
C GLU A 47 -4.25 -2.57 -20.95
N VAL A 48 -3.51 -3.37 -21.73
CA VAL A 48 -2.12 -3.06 -22.10
C VAL A 48 -2.03 -1.75 -22.89
N THR A 49 -2.98 -1.53 -23.80
CA THR A 49 -3.01 -0.31 -24.61
C THR A 49 -3.30 0.92 -23.73
N TRP A 50 -4.30 0.81 -22.86
CA TRP A 50 -4.61 1.82 -21.87
C TRP A 50 -3.42 2.10 -20.93
N ALA A 51 -2.77 1.06 -20.40
CA ALA A 51 -1.66 1.20 -19.46
C ALA A 51 -0.47 1.94 -20.08
N LYS A 52 -0.14 1.65 -21.35
CA LYS A 52 0.92 2.37 -22.07
C LYS A 52 0.62 3.86 -22.22
N GLN A 53 -0.63 4.23 -22.48
CA GLN A 53 -1.05 5.64 -22.56
C GLN A 53 -0.93 6.33 -21.20
N MET A 54 -1.36 5.66 -20.14
CA MET A 54 -1.22 6.13 -18.76
C MET A 54 0.24 6.36 -18.37
N VAL A 55 1.12 5.40 -18.65
CA VAL A 55 2.57 5.51 -18.39
C VAL A 55 3.17 6.67 -19.17
N ALA A 56 2.82 6.83 -20.45
CA ALA A 56 3.32 7.94 -21.25
C ALA A 56 2.88 9.30 -20.68
N ALA A 57 1.60 9.45 -20.34
CA ALA A 57 1.06 10.68 -19.76
C ALA A 57 1.70 11.00 -18.40
N TRP A 58 1.84 10.00 -17.53
CA TRP A 58 2.51 10.14 -16.24
C TRP A 58 3.96 10.60 -16.41
N ASN A 59 4.70 9.93 -17.28
CA ASN A 59 6.10 10.26 -17.51
C ASN A 59 6.26 11.67 -18.09
N THR A 60 5.37 12.13 -18.95
CA THR A 60 5.41 13.52 -19.43
C THR A 60 5.22 14.52 -18.29
N ALA A 61 4.31 14.25 -17.36
CA ALA A 61 4.04 15.14 -16.23
C ALA A 61 5.07 15.04 -15.09
N HIS A 62 5.77 13.92 -14.96
CA HIS A 62 6.69 13.64 -13.84
C HIS A 62 8.07 13.24 -14.38
N ALA A 63 8.98 14.21 -14.45
CA ALA A 63 10.32 13.99 -14.99
C ALA A 63 11.22 13.15 -14.05
N ASP A 64 11.01 13.29 -12.75
CA ASP A 64 11.76 12.67 -11.65
C ASP A 64 11.20 11.31 -11.20
N GLN A 65 9.97 10.98 -11.60
CA GLN A 65 9.25 9.77 -11.15
C GLN A 65 8.80 8.93 -12.35
N LYS A 66 9.76 8.51 -13.17
CA LYS A 66 9.45 7.72 -14.37
C LYS A 66 8.98 6.31 -14.03
N ILE A 67 7.94 5.89 -14.72
CA ILE A 67 7.40 4.54 -14.70
C ILE A 67 7.91 3.79 -15.93
N THR A 68 8.38 2.56 -15.72
CA THR A 68 8.56 1.54 -16.77
C THR A 68 7.51 0.45 -16.61
N GLY A 69 7.09 -0.17 -17.71
CA GLY A 69 6.09 -1.23 -17.68
C GLY A 69 6.51 -2.44 -18.51
N GLN A 70 6.10 -3.63 -18.05
CA GLN A 70 6.43 -4.94 -18.61
C GLN A 70 5.17 -5.78 -18.82
#